data_AF-A0A7W5G932-F1
#
_entry.id   AF-A0A7W5G932-F1
#
_cell.length_a   1.000
_cell.length_b   1.000
_cell.length_c   1.000
_cell.angle_alpha   90.00
_cell.angle_beta   90.00
_cell.angle_gamma   90.00
#
_symmetry.space_group_name_H-M   'P 1'
#
loop_
_entity.id
_entity.type
_entity.pdbx_description
1 polymer ?
#
loop_
_entity_poly.entity_id
_entity_poly.type
_entity_poly.pdbx_seq_one_letter_code
_entity_poly.pdbx_strand_id
1 'polypeptide(L)'
;MTVINMIKSDAGEAMHLFEVMQKHGVKCSLEMKHGNADPMVSIASAAVQTEYVKGSDNDTVVVSLNDVNLAFPLGEYSYSKFISDIQIDIAIASESHTAWFSSKAMSLEAIAEAKAYVDLAHSLIVLDKHEQALIAYLRELSFDDLLDANMALLDESDRAQREAIQKQTTTDRREADGFRERAGNLRELAELLGLANTDYRAHIEATESETNDAGK
;
A
#
# COMPACT_ATOMS: atom_id res chain seq x y z
N MET A 1 2.25 -35.44 -15.27
CA MET A 1 1.32 -34.36 -14.87
C MET A 1 1.90 -33.78 -13.60
N THR A 2 2.43 -32.56 -13.67
CA THR A 2 3.02 -31.91 -12.48
C THR A 2 1.88 -31.27 -11.71
N VAL A 3 1.72 -31.64 -10.44
CA VAL A 3 0.75 -30.99 -9.56
C VAL A 3 1.37 -29.67 -9.12
N ILE A 4 0.75 -28.55 -9.51
CA ILE A 4 1.17 -27.21 -9.07
C ILE A 4 0.52 -26.96 -7.71
N ASN A 5 1.33 -26.77 -6.68
CA ASN A 5 0.86 -26.38 -5.36
C ASN A 5 0.72 -24.86 -5.32
N MET A 6 -0.51 -24.37 -5.51
CA MET A 6 -0.83 -22.96 -5.41
C MET A 6 -0.75 -22.49 -3.95
N ILE A 7 -0.22 -21.29 -3.74
CA ILE A 7 -0.13 -20.61 -2.45
C ILE A 7 -1.27 -19.59 -2.37
N LYS A 8 -1.93 -19.49 -1.21
CA LYS A 8 -2.95 -18.48 -0.97
C LYS A 8 -2.37 -17.07 -1.18
N SER A 9 -3.14 -16.20 -1.84
CA SER A 9 -2.83 -14.79 -2.10
C SER A 9 -4.02 -13.93 -1.71
N ASP A 10 -3.87 -12.62 -1.87
CA ASP A 10 -4.97 -11.66 -1.91
C ASP A 10 -5.07 -10.97 -3.29
N ALA A 11 -6.04 -10.06 -3.39
CA ALA A 11 -6.31 -9.31 -4.60
C ALA A 11 -5.18 -8.35 -4.97
N GLY A 12 -4.53 -7.72 -3.98
CA GLY A 12 -3.44 -6.76 -4.21
C GLY A 12 -2.21 -7.45 -4.78
N GLU A 13 -1.88 -8.63 -4.27
CA GLU A 13 -0.78 -9.42 -4.80
C GLU A 13 -1.10 -9.96 -6.19
N ALA A 14 -2.32 -10.43 -6.44
CA ALA A 14 -2.73 -10.85 -7.77
C ALA A 14 -2.62 -9.70 -8.79
N MET A 15 -3.04 -8.48 -8.41
CA MET A 15 -2.89 -7.29 -9.24
C MET A 15 -1.42 -6.98 -9.53
N HIS A 16 -0.56 -6.96 -8.51
CA HIS A 16 0.89 -6.77 -8.69
C HIS A 16 1.47 -7.74 -9.73
N LEU A 17 1.09 -9.02 -9.66
CA LEU A 17 1.59 -10.01 -10.61
C LEU A 17 1.14 -9.71 -12.05
N PHE A 18 -0.09 -9.26 -12.26
CA PHE A 18 -0.56 -8.84 -13.58
C PHE A 18 0.14 -7.56 -14.06
N GLU A 19 0.39 -6.60 -13.17
CA GLU A 19 1.14 -5.38 -13.48
C GLU A 19 2.59 -5.70 -13.90
N VAL A 20 3.25 -6.64 -13.22
CA VAL A 20 4.57 -7.14 -13.62
C VAL A 20 4.50 -7.78 -15.01
N MET A 21 3.50 -8.60 -15.31
CA MET A 21 3.32 -9.16 -16.66
C MET A 21 3.15 -8.06 -17.71
N GLN A 22 2.31 -7.06 -17.42
CA GLN A 22 2.05 -5.93 -18.31
C GLN A 22 3.33 -5.11 -18.57
N LYS A 23 4.04 -4.72 -17.50
CA LYS A 23 5.29 -3.94 -17.55
C LYS A 23 6.35 -4.62 -18.41
N HIS A 24 6.49 -5.93 -18.30
CA HIS A 24 7.47 -6.71 -19.06
C HIS A 24 6.94 -7.21 -20.41
N GLY A 25 5.74 -6.78 -20.84
CA GLY A 25 5.13 -7.17 -22.11
C GLY A 25 4.84 -8.67 -22.23
N VAL A 26 4.68 -9.36 -21.10
CA VAL A 26 4.43 -10.79 -21.03
C VAL A 26 2.94 -11.04 -21.26
N LYS A 27 2.65 -11.92 -22.22
CA LYS A 27 1.27 -12.33 -22.53
C LYS A 27 0.78 -13.40 -21.55
N CYS A 28 -0.50 -13.37 -21.24
CA CYS A 28 -1.18 -14.30 -20.35
C CYS A 28 -2.20 -15.14 -21.12
N SER A 29 -2.40 -16.38 -20.70
CA SER A 29 -3.53 -17.21 -21.14
C SER A 29 -4.54 -17.33 -20.00
N LEU A 30 -5.80 -17.58 -20.33
CA LEU A 30 -6.89 -17.81 -19.40
C LEU A 30 -7.58 -19.12 -19.71
N GLU A 31 -7.87 -19.91 -18.69
CA GLU A 31 -8.88 -20.96 -18.70
C GLU A 31 -9.90 -20.70 -17.60
N MET A 32 -11.18 -20.61 -17.96
CA MET A 32 -12.26 -20.50 -16.99
C MET A 32 -13.06 -21.78 -16.95
N LYS A 33 -13.21 -22.36 -15.76
CA LYS A 33 -13.91 -23.64 -15.52
C LYS A 33 -15.07 -23.45 -14.55
N HIS A 34 -16.10 -24.27 -14.74
CA HIS A 34 -17.18 -24.45 -13.77
C HIS A 34 -17.02 -25.83 -13.10
N GLY A 35 -16.62 -25.84 -11.83
CA GLY A 35 -16.23 -27.07 -11.13
C GLY A 35 -15.12 -27.85 -11.86
N ASN A 36 -15.30 -29.17 -11.97
CA ASN A 36 -14.34 -30.08 -12.64
C ASN A 36 -14.61 -30.30 -14.13
N ALA A 37 -15.39 -29.42 -14.77
CA ALA A 37 -15.71 -29.52 -16.19
C ALA A 37 -14.56 -29.03 -17.09
N ASP A 38 -14.68 -29.31 -18.39
CA ASP A 38 -13.82 -28.71 -19.42
C ASP A 38 -13.92 -27.16 -19.38
N PRO A 39 -12.85 -26.44 -19.78
CA PRO A 39 -12.88 -24.98 -19.84
C PRO A 39 -14.06 -24.47 -20.67
N MET A 40 -14.89 -23.62 -20.08
CA MET A 40 -15.99 -22.94 -20.78
C MET A 40 -15.46 -21.80 -21.66
N VAL A 41 -14.41 -21.13 -21.19
CA VAL A 41 -13.73 -20.04 -21.89
C VAL A 41 -12.24 -20.31 -21.85
N SER A 42 -11.59 -20.18 -23.01
CA SER A 42 -10.13 -20.23 -23.12
C SER A 42 -9.63 -19.09 -24.00
N ILE A 43 -8.70 -18.31 -23.47
CA ILE A 43 -8.01 -17.24 -24.21
C ILE A 43 -6.53 -17.59 -24.18
N ALA A 44 -5.91 -17.71 -25.35
CA ALA A 44 -4.50 -18.00 -25.45
C ALA A 44 -3.70 -16.72 -25.69
N SER A 45 -2.67 -16.47 -24.88
CA SER A 45 -1.63 -15.48 -25.16
C SER A 45 -2.17 -14.08 -25.50
N ALA A 46 -2.95 -13.49 -24.61
CA ALA A 46 -3.43 -12.11 -24.67
C ALA A 46 -2.53 -11.15 -23.89
N ALA A 47 -2.52 -9.87 -24.25
CA ALA A 47 -1.96 -8.83 -23.38
C ALA A 47 -2.89 -8.66 -22.17
N VAL A 48 -2.31 -8.50 -20.98
CA VAL A 48 -3.07 -8.34 -19.74
C VAL A 48 -3.00 -6.89 -19.25
N GLN A 49 -4.13 -6.41 -18.76
CA GLN A 49 -4.24 -5.16 -18.01
C GLN A 49 -5.13 -5.42 -16.80
N THR A 50 -4.87 -4.69 -15.71
CA THR A 50 -5.67 -4.79 -14.49
C THR A 50 -6.04 -3.42 -13.97
N GLU A 51 -7.26 -3.34 -13.44
CA GLU A 51 -7.81 -2.12 -12.85
C GLU A 51 -8.50 -2.44 -11.52
N TYR A 52 -8.36 -1.52 -10.57
CA TYR A 52 -9.14 -1.51 -9.34
C TYR A 52 -10.31 -0.54 -9.46
N VAL A 53 -11.53 -1.04 -9.35
CA VAL A 53 -12.75 -0.23 -9.42
C VAL A 53 -13.38 -0.16 -8.03
N LYS A 54 -13.50 1.06 -7.49
CA LYS A 54 -14.16 1.29 -6.21
C LYS A 54 -15.68 1.19 -6.39
N GLY A 55 -16.33 0.29 -5.68
CA GLY A 55 -17.76 0.06 -5.75
C GLY A 55 -18.52 0.76 -4.61
N SER A 56 -19.84 0.87 -4.74
CA SER A 56 -20.69 1.31 -3.62
C SER A 56 -20.84 0.22 -2.55
N ASP A 57 -20.89 -1.04 -2.99
CA ASP A 57 -21.15 -2.19 -2.13
C ASP A 57 -19.88 -3.01 -1.90
N ASN A 58 -19.19 -3.37 -2.99
CA ASN A 58 -17.89 -4.06 -2.96
C ASN A 58 -16.96 -3.47 -4.02
N ASP A 59 -15.70 -3.29 -3.65
CA ASP A 59 -14.65 -2.97 -4.60
C ASP A 59 -14.38 -4.17 -5.50
N THR A 60 -13.84 -3.94 -6.71
CA THR A 60 -13.74 -4.97 -7.75
C THR A 60 -12.39 -4.90 -8.45
N VAL A 61 -11.76 -6.05 -8.66
CA VAL A 61 -10.62 -6.18 -9.56
C VAL A 61 -11.13 -6.55 -10.95
N VAL A 62 -10.76 -5.76 -11.96
CA VAL A 62 -11.06 -6.06 -13.36
C VAL A 62 -9.77 -6.53 -14.04
N VAL A 63 -9.80 -7.71 -14.64
CA VAL A 63 -8.71 -8.24 -15.46
C VAL A 63 -9.15 -8.21 -16.92
N SER A 64 -8.41 -7.47 -17.73
CA SER A 64 -8.64 -7.32 -19.16
C SER A 64 -7.64 -8.15 -19.94
N LEU A 65 -8.13 -9.01 -20.83
CA LEU A 65 -7.34 -9.79 -21.78
C LEU A 65 -7.77 -9.42 -23.20
N ASN A 66 -7.04 -8.50 -23.83
CA ASN A 66 -7.46 -7.82 -25.05
C ASN A 66 -8.87 -7.21 -24.89
N ASP A 67 -9.86 -7.68 -25.66
CA ASP A 67 -11.24 -7.17 -25.67
C ASP A 67 -12.16 -7.86 -24.64
N VAL A 68 -11.63 -8.76 -23.80
CA VAL A 68 -12.39 -9.48 -22.78
C VAL A 68 -12.09 -8.91 -21.41
N ASN A 69 -13.13 -8.44 -20.73
CA ASN A 69 -13.04 -7.92 -19.36
C ASN A 69 -13.71 -8.89 -18.39
N LEU A 70 -13.00 -9.25 -17.33
CA LEU A 70 -13.50 -10.12 -16.25
C LEU A 70 -13.48 -9.33 -14.95
N ALA A 71 -14.63 -9.26 -14.29
CA ALA A 71 -14.79 -8.56 -13.02
C ALA A 71 -14.81 -9.55 -11.87
N PHE A 72 -14.01 -9.29 -10.84
CA PHE A 72 -13.88 -10.08 -9.63
C PHE A 72 -14.15 -9.19 -8.41
N PRO A 73 -15.41 -9.09 -7.96
CA PRO A 73 -15.76 -8.39 -6.73
C PRO A 73 -15.01 -8.94 -5.53
N LEU A 74 -14.45 -8.04 -4.72
CA LEU A 74 -13.77 -8.40 -3.49
C LEU A 74 -14.76 -9.02 -2.51
N GLY A 75 -14.32 -10.06 -1.78
CA GLY A 75 -15.14 -10.80 -0.82
C GLY A 75 -15.89 -12.00 -1.42
N GLU A 76 -16.09 -12.05 -2.73
CA GLU A 76 -16.75 -13.18 -3.41
C GLU A 76 -15.76 -14.19 -4.00
N TYR A 77 -14.52 -13.76 -4.22
CA TYR A 77 -13.47 -14.56 -4.84
C TYR A 77 -12.27 -14.74 -3.90
N SER A 78 -11.66 -15.91 -3.99
CA SER A 78 -10.39 -16.25 -3.37
C SER A 78 -9.27 -16.21 -4.41
N TYR A 79 -8.09 -15.78 -3.97
CA TYR A 79 -6.93 -15.61 -4.83
C TYR A 79 -5.85 -16.60 -4.41
N SER A 80 -5.17 -17.18 -5.41
CA SER A 80 -4.03 -18.05 -5.20
C SER A 80 -3.04 -17.88 -6.34
N LYS A 81 -1.76 -18.10 -6.06
CA LYS A 81 -0.69 -17.94 -7.04
C LYS A 81 0.32 -19.08 -6.98
N PHE A 82 1.09 -19.21 -8.04
CA PHE A 82 2.33 -19.97 -8.07
C PHE A 82 3.33 -19.23 -8.95
N ILE A 83 4.52 -18.96 -8.42
CA ILE A 83 5.59 -18.29 -9.15
C ILE A 83 6.75 -19.28 -9.25
N SER A 84 6.94 -19.83 -10.45
CA SER A 84 8.10 -20.66 -10.77
C SER A 84 9.34 -19.80 -11.05
N ASP A 85 10.39 -20.39 -11.60
CA ASP A 85 11.59 -19.66 -12.01
C ASP A 85 11.41 -18.95 -13.38
N ILE A 86 10.35 -19.26 -14.12
CA ILE A 86 10.14 -18.75 -15.49
C ILE A 86 8.71 -18.31 -15.79
N GLN A 87 7.74 -18.58 -14.92
CA GLN A 87 6.32 -18.37 -15.21
C GLN A 87 5.55 -18.09 -13.91
N ILE A 88 4.49 -17.30 -14.04
CA ILE A 88 3.51 -17.02 -13.01
C ILE A 88 2.18 -17.67 -13.39
N ASP A 89 1.56 -18.34 -12.42
CA ASP A 89 0.19 -18.84 -12.49
C ASP A 89 -0.65 -18.19 -11.40
N ILE A 90 -1.86 -17.73 -11.74
CA ILE A 90 -2.81 -17.09 -10.81
C ILE A 90 -4.15 -17.83 -10.95
N ALA A 91 -4.76 -18.20 -9.83
CA ALA A 91 -6.10 -18.75 -9.79
C ALA A 91 -7.00 -17.80 -8.98
N ILE A 92 -8.12 -17.42 -9.58
CA ILE A 92 -9.18 -16.64 -8.94
C ILE A 92 -10.43 -17.51 -8.92
N ALA A 93 -10.89 -17.88 -7.73
CA ALA A 93 -11.93 -18.89 -7.55
C ALA A 93 -13.09 -18.38 -6.69
N SER A 94 -14.32 -18.61 -7.16
CA SER A 94 -15.54 -18.54 -6.35
C SER A 94 -16.01 -19.96 -6.01
N GLU A 95 -17.18 -20.08 -5.38
CA GLU A 95 -17.78 -21.39 -5.07
C GLU A 95 -18.04 -22.26 -6.31
N SER A 96 -18.29 -21.63 -7.47
CA SER A 96 -18.76 -22.32 -8.67
C SER A 96 -17.79 -22.22 -9.86
N HIS A 97 -16.89 -21.24 -9.86
CA HIS A 97 -16.02 -20.97 -11.01
C HIS A 97 -14.57 -20.79 -10.58
N THR A 98 -13.65 -21.12 -11.48
CA THR A 98 -12.24 -20.78 -11.32
C THR A 98 -11.68 -20.25 -12.63
N ALA A 99 -11.11 -19.06 -12.57
CA ALA A 99 -10.32 -18.46 -13.64
C ALA A 99 -8.84 -18.73 -13.36
N TRP A 100 -8.20 -19.49 -14.25
CA TRP A 100 -6.77 -19.81 -14.23
C TRP A 100 -6.05 -18.95 -15.26
N PHE A 101 -5.13 -18.12 -14.78
CA PHE A 101 -4.27 -17.27 -15.58
C PHE A 101 -2.86 -17.84 -15.56
N SER A 102 -2.24 -17.96 -16.73
CA SER A 102 -0.88 -18.48 -16.87
C SER A 102 -0.08 -17.56 -17.78
N SER A 103 1.02 -17.03 -17.27
CA SER A 103 1.93 -16.20 -18.06
C SER A 103 2.67 -17.06 -19.10
N LYS A 104 3.20 -16.42 -20.14
CA LYS A 104 4.30 -17.02 -20.92
C LYS A 104 5.59 -17.01 -20.10
N ALA A 105 6.62 -17.66 -20.63
CA ALA A 105 7.97 -17.59 -20.08
C ALA A 105 8.43 -16.13 -19.91
N MET A 106 9.01 -15.83 -18.75
CA MET A 106 9.43 -14.51 -18.29
C MET A 106 10.94 -14.47 -18.08
N SER A 107 11.51 -13.27 -18.08
CA SER A 107 12.90 -13.07 -17.69
C SER A 107 13.09 -13.29 -16.19
N LEU A 108 14.31 -13.60 -15.76
CA LEU A 108 14.65 -13.72 -14.34
C LEU A 108 14.42 -12.41 -13.57
N GLU A 109 14.62 -11.27 -14.23
CA GLU A 109 14.34 -9.95 -13.67
C GLU A 109 12.85 -9.78 -13.36
N ALA A 110 11.97 -10.14 -14.30
CA ALA A 110 10.53 -10.07 -14.10
C ALA A 110 10.04 -11.04 -13.02
N ILE A 111 10.64 -12.24 -12.93
CA ILE A 111 10.33 -13.20 -11.86
C ILE A 111 10.82 -12.70 -10.49
N ALA A 112 11.99 -12.06 -10.43
CA ALA A 112 12.49 -11.44 -9.20
C ALA A 112 11.55 -10.32 -8.73
N GLU A 113 11.08 -9.48 -9.66
CA GLU A 113 10.10 -8.43 -9.37
C GLU A 113 8.75 -9.00 -8.89
N ALA A 114 8.27 -10.07 -9.53
CA ALA A 114 7.06 -10.77 -9.11
C ALA A 114 7.17 -11.36 -7.70
N LYS A 115 8.34 -11.91 -7.33
CA LYS A 115 8.62 -12.45 -5.98
C LYS A 115 8.87 -11.36 -4.94
N ALA A 116 9.20 -10.14 -5.36
CA ALA A 116 9.48 -9.01 -4.47
C ALA A 116 8.22 -8.29 -4.00
N TYR A 117 7.03 -8.87 -4.16
CA TYR A 117 5.81 -8.33 -3.58
C TYR A 117 5.97 -8.21 -2.07
N VAL A 118 6.12 -6.97 -1.61
CA VAL A 118 6.00 -6.62 -0.21
C VAL A 118 4.58 -6.17 -0.04
N ASP A 119 3.84 -6.97 0.68
CA ASP A 119 2.48 -6.64 1.04
C ASP A 119 2.47 -5.46 2.01
N LEU A 120 2.37 -4.25 1.47
CA LEU A 120 2.22 -3.02 2.25
C LEU A 120 0.89 -3.03 3.01
N ALA A 121 -0.09 -3.84 2.59
CA ALA A 121 -1.34 -4.06 3.30
C ALA A 121 -1.23 -5.16 4.39
N HIS A 122 -0.19 -6.00 4.40
CA HIS A 122 0.12 -6.92 5.52
C HIS A 122 1.32 -6.47 6.38
N SER A 123 1.94 -5.32 6.09
CA SER A 123 2.48 -4.46 7.16
C SER A 123 1.37 -3.71 7.92
N LEU A 124 0.18 -4.32 8.04
CA LEU A 124 -0.77 -3.99 9.10
C LEU A 124 -0.06 -4.25 10.42
N ILE A 125 0.55 -3.20 10.97
CA ILE A 125 0.52 -3.01 12.41
C ILE A 125 -0.94 -3.24 12.78
N VAL A 126 -1.25 -4.36 13.42
CA VAL A 126 -2.60 -4.64 13.91
C VAL A 126 -2.84 -3.60 14.98
N LEU A 127 -3.47 -2.50 14.57
CA LEU A 127 -3.76 -1.40 15.46
C LEU A 127 -4.76 -1.90 16.49
N ASP A 128 -4.42 -1.75 17.76
CA ASP A 128 -5.38 -2.04 18.81
C ASP A 128 -6.53 -1.02 18.79
N LYS A 129 -7.57 -1.29 19.58
CA LYS A 129 -8.77 -0.42 19.64
C LYS A 129 -8.44 1.03 20.05
N HIS A 130 -7.35 1.24 20.80
CA HIS A 130 -6.92 2.55 21.26
C HIS A 130 -6.16 3.29 20.16
N GLU A 131 -5.28 2.60 19.44
CA GLU A 131 -4.56 3.16 18.29
C GLU A 131 -5.53 3.56 17.17
N GLN A 132 -6.54 2.73 16.88
CA GLN A 132 -7.59 3.06 15.93
C GLN A 132 -8.41 4.27 16.36
N ALA A 133 -8.80 4.34 17.63
CA ALA A 133 -9.55 5.47 18.18
C ALA A 133 -8.73 6.77 18.13
N LEU A 134 -7.43 6.70 18.41
CA LEU A 134 -6.53 7.84 18.32
C LEU A 134 -6.43 8.36 16.88
N ILE A 135 -6.21 7.47 15.90
CA ILE A 135 -6.14 7.87 14.49
C ILE A 135 -7.46 8.49 14.02
N ALA A 136 -8.60 7.92 14.42
CA ALA A 136 -9.90 8.48 14.09
C ALA A 136 -10.05 9.89 14.67
N TYR A 137 -9.74 10.07 15.95
CA TYR A 137 -9.80 11.37 16.61
C TYR A 137 -8.90 12.42 15.95
N LEU A 138 -7.65 12.07 15.63
CA LEU A 138 -6.70 12.97 14.96
C LEU A 138 -7.19 13.44 13.58
N ARG A 139 -7.92 12.58 12.85
CA ARG A 139 -8.53 12.93 11.55
C ARG A 139 -9.76 13.83 11.68
N GLU A 140 -10.40 13.83 12.85
CA GLU A 140 -11.59 14.64 13.14
C GLU A 140 -11.25 15.99 13.78
N LEU A 141 -10.01 16.20 14.22
CA LEU A 141 -9.57 17.48 14.75
C LEU A 141 -9.68 18.58 13.70
N SER A 142 -10.13 19.76 14.14
CA SER A 142 -10.13 20.94 13.30
C SER A 142 -8.69 21.38 13.00
N PHE A 143 -8.52 22.13 11.90
CA PHE A 143 -7.22 22.70 11.55
C PHE A 143 -6.63 23.52 12.72
N ASP A 144 -7.46 24.37 13.36
CA ASP A 144 -7.02 25.23 14.45
C ASP A 144 -6.57 24.43 15.68
N ASP A 145 -7.34 23.41 16.08
CA ASP A 145 -6.97 22.54 17.21
C ASP A 145 -5.64 21.81 16.96
N LEU A 146 -5.44 21.35 15.73
CA LEU A 146 -4.21 20.66 15.34
C LEU A 146 -3.03 21.63 15.24
N LEU A 147 -3.26 22.85 14.75
CA LEU A 147 -2.25 23.90 14.70
C LEU A 147 -1.78 24.28 16.10
N ASP A 148 -2.71 24.49 17.04
CA ASP A 148 -2.40 24.77 18.44
C ASP A 148 -1.62 23.62 19.10
N ALA A 149 -2.04 22.37 18.86
CA ALA A 149 -1.34 21.19 19.36
C ALA A 149 0.09 21.09 18.78
N ASN A 150 0.26 21.37 17.50
CA ASN A 150 1.55 21.36 16.82
C ASN A 150 2.48 22.46 17.37
N MET A 151 1.97 23.68 17.53
CA MET A 151 2.71 24.79 18.15
C MET A 151 3.15 24.45 19.58
N ALA A 152 2.27 23.87 20.39
CA ALA A 152 2.61 23.46 21.76
C ALA A 152 3.73 22.42 21.81
N LEU A 153 3.75 21.47 20.87
CA LEU A 153 4.82 20.48 20.74
C LEU A 153 6.15 21.10 20.31
N LEU A 154 6.11 22.04 19.37
CA LEU A 154 7.31 22.77 18.93
C LEU A 154 7.89 23.63 20.04
N ASP A 155 7.05 24.35 20.79
CA ASP A 155 7.46 25.14 21.96
C ASP A 155 8.12 24.26 23.03
N GLU A 156 7.55 23.08 23.29
CA GLU A 156 8.11 22.12 24.24
C GLU A 156 9.44 21.52 23.73
N SER A 157 9.54 21.24 22.44
CA SER A 157 10.79 20.82 21.78
C SER A 157 11.88 21.87 21.99
N ASP A 158 11.57 23.15 21.75
CA ASP A 158 12.53 24.24 21.89
C ASP A 158 12.90 24.50 23.36
N ARG A 159 11.98 24.27 24.30
CA ARG A 159 12.30 24.24 25.73
C ARG A 159 13.27 23.11 26.07
N ALA A 160 12.99 21.88 25.64
CA ALA A 160 13.87 20.74 25.86
C ALA A 160 15.26 20.97 25.26
N GLN A 161 15.34 21.56 24.06
CA GLN A 161 16.60 21.91 23.43
C GLN A 161 17.41 22.93 24.24
N ARG A 162 16.76 23.96 24.82
CA ARG A 162 17.42 24.92 25.71
C ARG A 162 17.95 24.26 26.98
N GLU A 163 17.19 23.34 27.57
CA GLU A 163 17.63 22.57 28.74
C GLU A 163 18.84 21.67 28.40
N ALA A 164 18.85 21.04 27.23
CA ALA A 164 20.00 20.27 26.75
C ALA A 164 21.29 21.12 26.70
N ILE A 165 21.19 22.33 26.13
CA ILE A 165 22.31 23.27 26.04
C ILE A 165 22.80 23.66 27.45
N GLN A 166 21.86 23.96 28.36
CA GLN A 166 22.20 24.30 29.74
C GLN A 166 22.94 23.15 30.44
N LYS A 167 22.43 21.91 30.35
CA LYS A 167 23.03 20.73 30.98
C LYS A 167 24.40 20.36 30.41
N GLN A 168 24.62 20.65 29.13
CA GLN A 168 25.93 20.47 28.49
C GLN A 168 27.00 21.38 29.12
N THR A 169 26.61 22.58 29.58
CA THR A 169 27.53 23.49 30.26
C THR A 169 27.83 23.11 31.72
N THR A 170 26.95 22.35 32.36
CA THR A 170 27.13 21.89 33.76
C THR A 170 27.83 20.53 33.87
N THR A 171 28.40 20.00 32.78
CA THR A 171 29.11 18.70 32.70
C THR A 171 28.22 17.46 32.87
N ASP A 172 26.89 17.61 32.86
CA ASP A 172 25.96 16.48 32.90
C ASP A 172 25.58 16.06 31.48
N ARG A 173 26.51 15.36 30.83
CA ARG A 173 26.36 14.96 29.43
C ARG A 173 25.16 14.03 29.21
N ARG A 174 24.87 13.15 30.17
CA ARG A 174 23.79 12.16 30.03
C ARG A 174 22.43 12.85 30.06
N GLU A 175 22.22 13.80 30.97
CA GLU A 175 20.99 14.59 30.99
C GLU A 175 20.86 15.45 29.72
N ALA A 176 21.97 16.07 29.27
CA ALA A 176 21.97 16.85 28.04
C ALA A 176 21.54 16.02 26.81
N ASP A 177 22.04 14.79 26.68
CA ASP A 177 21.69 13.90 25.58
C ASP A 177 20.20 13.50 25.62
N GLY A 178 19.65 13.19 26.80
CA GLY A 178 18.23 12.87 26.96
C GLY A 178 17.30 14.02 26.58
N PHE A 179 17.68 15.27 26.88
CA PHE A 179 16.93 16.44 26.45
C PHE A 179 16.99 16.68 24.93
N ARG A 180 18.12 16.41 24.27
CA ARG A 180 18.21 16.49 22.80
C ARG A 180 17.34 15.44 22.13
N GLU A 181 17.36 14.21 22.61
CA GLU A 181 16.51 13.12 22.10
C GLU A 181 15.04 13.49 22.24
N ARG A 182 14.63 13.99 23.41
CA ARG A 182 13.26 14.46 23.64
C ARG A 182 12.86 15.60 22.68
N ALA A 183 13.73 16.57 22.46
CA ALA A 183 13.48 17.66 21.50
C ALA A 183 13.29 17.13 20.07
N GLY A 184 14.11 16.16 19.66
CA GLY A 184 13.96 15.47 18.37
C GLY A 184 12.62 14.76 18.23
N ASN A 185 12.26 13.92 19.20
CA ASN A 185 11.01 13.15 19.20
C ASN A 185 9.77 14.05 19.18
N LEU A 186 9.79 15.17 19.90
CA LEU A 186 8.68 16.13 19.91
C LEU A 186 8.51 16.83 18.56
N ARG A 187 9.62 17.18 17.89
CA ARG A 187 9.59 17.79 16.55
C ARG A 187 9.08 16.80 15.50
N GLU A 188 9.50 15.55 15.56
CA GLU A 188 8.98 14.48 14.68
C GLU A 188 7.48 14.23 14.93
N LEU A 189 7.05 14.21 16.20
CA LEU A 189 5.63 14.06 16.53
C LEU A 189 4.78 15.23 16.01
N ALA A 190 5.27 16.46 16.15
CA ALA A 190 4.63 17.66 15.60
C ALA A 190 4.43 17.56 14.08
N GLU A 191 5.47 17.13 13.35
CA GLU A 191 5.41 16.92 11.90
C GLU A 191 4.39 15.84 11.52
N LEU A 192 4.45 14.67 12.18
CA LEU A 192 3.54 13.56 11.91
C LEU A 192 2.07 13.92 12.21
N LEU A 193 1.82 14.69 13.28
CA LEU A 193 0.48 15.17 13.60
C LEU A 193 -0.08 16.10 12.53
N GLY A 194 0.73 17.06 12.07
CA GLY A 194 0.35 17.92 10.95
C GLY A 194 0.02 17.12 9.69
N LEU A 195 0.88 16.16 9.34
CA LEU A 195 0.68 15.30 8.16
C LEU A 195 -0.51 14.34 8.29
N ALA A 196 -0.98 14.03 9.51
CA ALA A 196 -2.10 13.10 9.69
C ALA A 196 -3.46 13.72 9.28
N ASN A 197 -3.58 15.04 9.30
CA ASN A 197 -4.84 15.76 9.04
C ASN A 197 -4.90 16.32 7.61
N THR A 198 -6.04 16.14 6.94
CA THR A 198 -6.20 16.52 5.53
C THR A 198 -6.23 18.02 5.32
N ASP A 199 -6.89 18.77 6.20
CA ASP A 199 -7.03 20.23 6.07
C ASP A 199 -5.69 20.92 6.33
N TYR A 200 -4.91 20.39 7.27
CA TYR A 200 -3.56 20.86 7.56
C TYR A 200 -2.61 20.66 6.38
N ARG A 201 -2.61 19.47 5.77
CA ARG A 201 -1.82 19.20 4.55
C ARG A 201 -2.20 20.17 3.42
N ALA A 202 -3.50 20.37 3.19
CA ALA A 202 -3.99 21.26 2.14
C ALA A 202 -3.53 22.72 2.36
N HIS A 203 -3.46 23.17 3.62
CA HIS A 203 -2.96 24.51 3.95
C HIS A 203 -1.46 24.68 3.70
N ILE A 204 -0.64 23.68 4.06
CA ILE A 204 0.81 23.71 3.78
C ILE A 204 1.07 23.72 2.27
N GLU A 205 0.46 22.79 1.53
CA GLU A 205 0.65 22.65 0.08
C GLU A 205 0.24 23.92 -0.68
N ALA A 206 -0.85 24.58 -0.27
CA ALA A 206 -1.25 25.86 -0.83
C ALA A 206 -0.17 26.93 -0.61
N THR A 207 0.40 27.00 0.59
CA THR A 207 1.42 28.00 0.96
C THR A 207 2.75 27.78 0.20
N GLU A 208 3.12 26.53 -0.06
CA GLU A 208 4.30 26.17 -0.87
C GLU A 208 4.12 26.50 -2.36
N SER A 209 2.88 26.40 -2.88
CA SER A 209 2.59 26.76 -4.27
C SER A 209 2.69 28.28 -4.51
N GLU A 210 2.22 29.08 -3.54
CA GLU A 210 2.24 30.55 -3.62
C GLU A 210 3.65 31.13 -3.49
N THR A 211 4.50 30.51 -2.67
CA THR A 211 5.91 30.94 -2.50
C THR A 211 6.77 30.64 -3.74
N ASN A 212 6.43 29.62 -4.52
CA ASN A 212 7.13 29.30 -5.77
C ASN A 212 6.74 30.23 -6.94
N ASP A 213 5.54 30.82 -6.92
CA ASP A 213 5.11 31.79 -7.94
C ASP A 213 5.53 33.23 -7.64
N ALA A 214 5.76 33.58 -6.37
CA ALA A 214 6.30 34.90 -5.98
C ALA A 214 7.81 35.08 -6.27
N GLY A 215 8.50 34.02 -6.70
CA GLY A 215 9.93 34.00 -7.03
C GLY A 215 10.25 34.14 -8.53
N LYS A 216 9.27 34.43 -9.39
CA LYS A 216 9.43 34.64 -10.84
C LYS A 216 9.27 36.10 -11.26
#